data_AF-A0A8T2R4T4-F1
#
_entry.id   AF-A0A8T2R4T4-F1
#
_cell.length_a   1.000
_cell.length_b   1.000
_cell.length_c   1.000
_cell.angle_alpha   90.00
_cell.angle_beta   90.00
_cell.angle_gamma   90.00
#
_symmetry.space_group_name_H-M   'P 1'
#
loop_
_entity.id
_entity.type
_entity.pdbx_description
1 polymer ?
#
loop_
_entity_poly.entity_id
_entity_poly.type
_entity_poly.pdbx_seq_one_letter_code
_entity_poly.pdbx_strand_id
1 'polypeptide(L)'
;MREFGLDLGELRSDMLSHIDDQNNAYKRFCMHLRRTENASRRLELAKDFLSELASTEKTTMAQATRTLVNTQNFCLNKLQLEKQNAEKITFELKNEVEKLKRDLQRAESRYEMLEKQLRLKWEEDKASLEENVREELEACCICRKNTRNSIILPCRHAQFCGECLETHRKKSNFCPICRKAIEGTSSYIF
;
A
#
# COMPACT_ATOMS: atom_id res chain seq x y z
N MET A 1 -90.82 26.64 18.10
CA MET A 1 -90.12 25.35 17.97
C MET A 1 -89.48 25.35 16.59
N ARG A 2 -88.13 25.43 16.50
CA ARG A 2 -87.41 25.29 15.22
C ARG A 2 -86.84 23.88 15.17
N GLU A 3 -87.25 23.10 14.19
CA GLU A 3 -86.74 21.76 13.93
C GLU A 3 -85.35 21.86 13.28
N PHE A 4 -84.34 21.26 13.92
CA PHE A 4 -83.02 21.03 13.33
C PHE A 4 -83.05 19.73 12.52
N GLY A 5 -83.38 19.81 11.24
CA GLY A 5 -83.19 18.70 10.30
C GLY A 5 -81.76 18.71 9.76
N LEU A 6 -80.91 17.80 10.22
CA LEU A 6 -79.60 17.56 9.61
C LEU A 6 -79.82 16.76 8.31
N ASP A 7 -79.39 17.29 7.17
CA ASP A 7 -79.45 16.62 5.88
C ASP A 7 -78.45 15.44 5.86
N LEU A 8 -78.99 14.23 5.97
CA LEU A 8 -78.23 12.97 5.95
C LEU A 8 -77.50 12.74 4.61
N GLY A 9 -77.90 13.42 3.53
CA GLY A 9 -77.26 13.37 2.22
C GLY A 9 -75.92 14.12 2.19
N GLU A 10 -75.88 15.34 2.74
CA GLU A 10 -74.66 16.14 2.87
C GLU A 10 -73.66 15.46 3.82
N LEU A 11 -74.13 14.94 4.96
CA LEU A 11 -73.28 14.24 5.94
C LEU A 11 -72.59 12.99 5.33
N ARG A 12 -73.27 12.28 4.43
CA ARG A 12 -72.74 11.09 3.76
C ARG A 12 -71.74 11.44 2.65
N SER A 13 -72.01 12.50 1.89
CA SER A 13 -71.09 13.01 0.87
C SER A 13 -69.79 13.52 1.51
N ASP A 14 -69.91 14.25 2.63
CA ASP A 14 -68.77 14.74 3.41
C ASP A 14 -67.98 13.59 4.06
N MET A 15 -68.66 12.55 4.56
CA MET A 15 -67.94 11.36 5.04
C MET A 15 -67.17 10.64 3.94
N LEU A 16 -67.73 10.52 2.72
CA LEU A 16 -67.07 9.82 1.61
C LEU A 16 -65.90 10.62 1.03
N SER A 17 -66.03 11.94 0.89
CA SER A 17 -64.93 12.82 0.45
C SER A 17 -63.77 12.81 1.45
N HIS A 18 -64.07 12.81 2.76
CA HIS A 18 -63.06 12.67 3.81
C HIS A 18 -62.33 11.32 3.76
N ILE A 19 -63.02 10.23 3.43
CA ILE A 19 -62.40 8.91 3.25
C ILE A 19 -61.46 8.89 2.04
N ASP A 20 -61.86 9.52 0.92
CA ASP A 20 -61.03 9.60 -0.28
C ASP A 20 -59.79 10.47 -0.11
N ASP A 21 -59.90 11.57 0.63
CA ASP A 21 -58.76 12.42 0.98
C ASP A 21 -57.74 11.70 1.85
N GLN A 22 -58.21 10.92 2.84
CA GLN A 22 -57.34 10.08 3.67
C GLN A 22 -56.67 8.96 2.85
N ASN A 23 -57.39 8.34 1.92
CA ASN A 23 -56.83 7.33 1.01
C ASN A 23 -55.79 7.92 0.05
N ASN A 24 -55.95 9.18 -0.37
CA ASN A 24 -54.98 9.87 -1.22
C ASN A 24 -53.74 10.33 -0.44
N ALA A 25 -53.92 10.82 0.79
CA ALA A 25 -52.81 11.11 1.71
C ALA A 25 -51.97 9.86 1.99
N TYR A 26 -52.64 8.72 2.22
CA TYR A 26 -52.02 7.41 2.37
C TYR A 26 -51.15 7.01 1.16
N LYS A 27 -51.66 7.16 -0.06
CA LYS A 27 -50.91 6.83 -1.29
C LYS A 27 -49.67 7.70 -1.44
N ARG A 28 -49.77 9.00 -1.14
CA ARG A 28 -48.65 9.95 -1.18
C ARG A 28 -47.59 9.60 -0.14
N PHE A 29 -48.01 9.27 1.07
CA PHE A 29 -47.10 8.85 2.15
C PHE A 29 -46.35 7.56 1.80
N CYS A 30 -47.05 6.54 1.28
CA CYS A 30 -46.41 5.32 0.81
C CYS A 30 -45.40 5.58 -0.32
N MET A 31 -45.65 6.56 -1.20
CA MET A 31 -44.71 6.94 -2.25
C MET A 31 -43.48 7.68 -1.68
N HIS A 32 -43.67 8.53 -0.66
CA HIS A 32 -42.59 9.22 0.04
C HIS A 32 -41.68 8.22 0.77
N LEU A 33 -42.25 7.27 1.52
CA LEU A 33 -41.49 6.23 2.20
C LEU A 33 -40.65 5.38 1.23
N ARG A 34 -41.14 5.08 0.03
CA ARG A 34 -40.35 4.33 -0.98
C ARG A 34 -39.12 5.09 -1.45
N ARG A 35 -39.15 6.43 -1.45
CA ARG A 35 -38.05 7.28 -1.93
C ARG A 35 -36.99 7.56 -0.87
N THR A 36 -37.31 7.42 0.41
CA THR A 36 -36.34 7.62 1.49
C THR A 36 -35.30 6.49 1.49
N GLU A 37 -34.01 6.79 1.35
CA GLU A 37 -33.00 5.73 1.19
C GLU A 37 -32.64 5.02 2.49
N ASN A 38 -32.67 5.74 3.61
CA ASN A 38 -32.28 5.26 4.93
C ASN A 38 -33.43 4.44 5.59
N ALA A 39 -33.14 3.19 5.97
CA ALA A 39 -34.12 2.28 6.56
C ALA A 39 -34.63 2.74 7.94
N SER A 40 -33.74 3.26 8.79
CA SER A 40 -34.12 3.78 10.12
C SER A 40 -35.02 4.99 9.99
N ARG A 41 -34.70 5.91 9.06
CA ARG A 41 -35.52 7.11 8.81
C ARG A 41 -36.89 6.76 8.23
N ARG A 42 -37.00 5.74 7.38
CA ARG A 42 -38.30 5.24 6.89
C ARG A 42 -39.17 4.69 8.01
N LEU A 43 -38.58 3.91 8.91
CA LEU A 43 -39.31 3.31 10.02
C LEU A 43 -39.81 4.38 11.00
N GLU A 44 -39.00 5.42 11.23
CA GLU A 44 -39.37 6.58 12.03
C GLU A 44 -40.52 7.36 11.38
N LEU A 45 -40.40 7.71 10.09
CA LEU A 45 -41.49 8.36 9.34
C LEU A 45 -42.79 7.54 9.34
N ALA A 46 -42.69 6.21 9.21
CA ALA A 46 -43.83 5.32 9.30
C ALA A 46 -44.48 5.37 10.69
N LYS A 47 -43.69 5.35 11.77
CA LYS A 47 -44.18 5.49 13.15
C LYS A 47 -44.84 6.84 13.41
N ASP A 48 -44.26 7.92 12.90
CA ASP A 48 -44.79 9.27 13.04
C ASP A 48 -46.16 9.38 12.35
N PHE A 49 -46.25 8.91 11.11
CA PHE A 49 -47.51 8.89 10.34
C PHE A 49 -48.62 8.07 11.01
N LEU A 50 -48.27 6.98 11.71
CA LEU A 50 -49.26 6.17 12.42
C LEU A 50 -49.70 6.81 13.72
N SER A 51 -48.81 7.52 14.40
CA SER A 51 -49.14 8.30 15.58
C SER A 51 -50.10 9.43 15.21
N GLU A 52 -49.88 10.05 14.05
CA GLU A 52 -50.78 11.04 13.45
C GLU A 52 -52.14 10.41 13.04
N LEU A 53 -52.14 9.24 12.38
CA LEU A 53 -53.37 8.54 12.02
C LEU A 53 -54.16 7.99 13.21
N ALA A 54 -53.49 7.56 14.29
CA ALA A 54 -54.14 7.09 15.51
C ALA A 54 -54.86 8.22 16.27
N SER A 55 -54.45 9.47 16.04
CA SER A 55 -55.14 10.66 16.57
C SER A 55 -56.40 11.04 15.76
N THR A 56 -56.58 10.47 14.57
CA THR A 56 -57.77 10.69 13.71
C THR A 56 -58.73 9.51 13.80
N GLU A 57 -59.96 9.72 14.31
CA GLU A 57 -60.96 8.66 14.58
C GLU A 57 -61.45 7.86 13.35
N LYS A 58 -61.03 8.20 12.12
CA LYS A 58 -61.63 7.67 10.87
C LYS A 58 -60.78 6.64 10.11
N THR A 59 -59.59 6.29 10.57
CA THR A 59 -58.75 5.27 9.91
C THR A 59 -58.97 3.88 10.49
N THR A 60 -59.31 2.90 9.65
CA THR A 60 -59.41 1.50 10.12
C THR A 60 -58.03 1.00 10.55
N MET A 61 -57.90 0.45 11.77
CA MET A 61 -56.65 -0.14 12.26
C MET A 61 -56.00 -1.12 11.25
N ALA A 62 -56.81 -1.78 10.43
CA ALA A 62 -56.35 -2.67 9.37
C ALA A 62 -55.52 -1.98 8.27
N GLN A 63 -55.78 -0.72 7.93
CA GLN A 63 -54.98 0.04 6.94
C GLN A 63 -53.64 0.50 7.53
N ALA A 64 -53.65 0.97 8.77
CA ALA A 64 -52.45 1.35 9.52
C ALA A 64 -51.48 0.15 9.67
N THR A 65 -51.99 -1.00 10.12
CA THR A 65 -51.21 -2.24 10.27
C THR A 65 -50.64 -2.73 8.93
N ARG A 66 -51.41 -2.68 7.84
CA ARG A 66 -50.91 -3.07 6.50
C ARG A 66 -49.76 -2.18 6.03
N THR A 67 -49.79 -0.88 6.32
CA THR A 67 -48.72 0.05 5.97
C THR A 67 -47.44 -0.25 6.72
N LEU A 68 -47.56 -0.51 8.02
CA LEU A 68 -46.45 -0.91 8.87
C LEU A 68 -45.77 -2.16 8.32
N VAL A 69 -46.55 -3.22 8.12
CA VAL A 69 -46.03 -4.51 7.68
C VAL A 69 -45.36 -4.38 6.30
N ASN A 70 -45.98 -3.66 5.37
CA ASN A 70 -45.40 -3.46 4.03
C ASN A 70 -44.10 -2.63 4.08
N THR A 71 -44.07 -1.57 4.88
CA THR A 71 -42.87 -0.74 5.07
C THR A 71 -41.75 -1.52 5.75
N GLN A 72 -42.09 -2.31 6.78
CA GLN A 72 -41.17 -3.16 7.51
C GLN A 72 -40.57 -4.23 6.58
N ASN A 73 -41.39 -4.94 5.81
CA ASN A 73 -40.93 -5.93 4.83
C ASN A 73 -40.01 -5.31 3.77
N PHE A 74 -40.35 -4.12 3.26
CA PHE A 74 -39.49 -3.40 2.32
C PHE A 74 -38.12 -3.05 2.95
N CYS A 75 -38.12 -2.54 4.19
CA CYS A 75 -36.88 -2.19 4.87
C CYS A 75 -36.02 -3.42 5.18
N LEU A 76 -36.64 -4.53 5.61
CA LEU A 76 -35.95 -5.80 5.87
C LEU A 76 -35.30 -6.35 4.59
N ASN A 77 -36.04 -6.39 3.48
CA ASN A 77 -35.52 -6.86 2.20
C ASN A 77 -34.35 -6.00 1.71
N LYS A 78 -34.46 -4.66 1.84
CA LYS A 78 -33.36 -3.75 1.46
C LYS A 78 -32.13 -3.95 2.34
N LEU A 79 -32.30 -4.07 3.66
CA LEU A 79 -31.20 -4.32 4.60
C LEU A 79 -30.52 -5.67 4.31
N GLN A 80 -31.30 -6.69 3.95
CA GLN A 80 -30.77 -8.00 3.60
C GLN A 80 -29.93 -7.96 2.31
N LEU A 81 -30.37 -7.21 1.30
CA LEU A 81 -29.59 -6.99 0.08
C LEU A 81 -28.30 -6.21 0.36
N GLU A 82 -28.36 -5.16 1.17
CA GLU A 82 -27.18 -4.39 1.58
C GLU A 82 -26.18 -5.26 2.35
N LYS A 83 -26.68 -6.12 3.25
CA LYS A 83 -25.87 -7.10 3.97
C LYS A 83 -25.18 -8.08 3.00
N GLN A 84 -25.91 -8.65 2.05
CA GLN A 84 -25.35 -9.57 1.05
C GLN A 84 -24.28 -8.89 0.19
N ASN A 85 -24.51 -7.65 -0.22
CA ASN A 85 -23.52 -6.86 -0.97
C ASN A 85 -22.26 -6.59 -0.14
N ALA A 86 -22.42 -6.23 1.13
CA ALA A 86 -21.30 -6.04 2.04
C ALA A 86 -20.52 -7.34 2.28
N GLU A 87 -21.21 -8.47 2.46
CA GLU A 87 -20.59 -9.79 2.59
C GLU A 87 -19.78 -10.16 1.34
N LYS A 88 -20.31 -9.89 0.15
CA LYS A 88 -19.58 -10.09 -1.11
C LYS A 88 -18.32 -9.22 -1.19
N ILE A 89 -18.45 -7.91 -0.94
CA ILE A 89 -17.32 -6.96 -0.97
C ILE A 89 -16.25 -7.36 0.05
N THR A 90 -16.65 -7.73 1.26
CA THR A 90 -15.69 -8.15 2.30
C THR A 90 -14.98 -9.46 1.93
N PHE A 91 -15.66 -10.39 1.26
CA PHE A 91 -15.02 -11.61 0.75
C PHE A 91 -13.99 -11.29 -0.35
N GLU A 92 -14.35 -10.44 -1.31
CA GLU A 92 -13.44 -9.99 -2.38
C GLU A 92 -12.20 -9.28 -1.80
N LEU A 93 -12.40 -8.35 -0.87
CA LEU A 93 -11.31 -7.65 -0.19
C LEU A 93 -10.40 -8.60 0.61
N LYS A 94 -10.98 -9.61 1.29
CA LYS A 94 -10.18 -10.62 2.00
C LYS A 94 -9.28 -11.40 1.04
N ASN A 95 -9.80 -11.79 -0.12
CA ASN A 95 -9.01 -12.51 -1.12
C ASN A 95 -7.89 -11.64 -1.70
N GLU A 96 -8.16 -10.36 -1.95
CA GLU A 96 -7.14 -9.45 -2.47
C GLU A 96 -6.06 -9.17 -1.42
N VAL A 97 -6.43 -9.00 -0.14
CA VAL A 97 -5.47 -8.89 0.96
C VAL A 97 -4.57 -10.12 1.05
N GLU A 98 -5.13 -11.33 0.96
CA GLU A 98 -4.33 -12.56 0.98
C GLU A 98 -3.42 -12.70 -0.23
N LYS A 99 -3.83 -12.21 -1.41
CA LYS A 99 -2.98 -12.15 -2.59
C LYS A 99 -1.83 -11.16 -2.38
N LEU A 100 -2.11 -9.95 -1.91
CA LEU A 100 -1.09 -8.94 -1.63
C LEU A 100 -0.09 -9.41 -0.57
N LYS A 101 -0.53 -10.14 0.46
CA LYS A 101 0.39 -10.76 1.44
C LYS A 101 1.35 -11.74 0.79
N ARG A 102 0.86 -12.62 -0.08
CA ARG A 102 1.72 -13.57 -0.82
C ARG A 102 2.72 -12.86 -1.72
N ASP A 103 2.31 -11.80 -2.38
CA ASP A 103 3.19 -11.03 -3.26
C ASP A 103 4.23 -10.22 -2.49
N LEU A 104 3.86 -9.66 -1.33
CA LEU A 104 4.79 -9.03 -0.40
C LEU A 104 5.85 -10.02 0.08
N GLN A 105 5.44 -11.19 0.56
CA GLN A 105 6.36 -12.23 1.02
C GLN A 105 7.37 -12.63 -0.07
N ARG A 106 6.92 -12.77 -1.32
CA ARG A 106 7.81 -13.04 -2.47
C ARG A 106 8.77 -11.89 -2.74
N ALA A 107 8.32 -10.64 -2.60
CA ALA A 107 9.17 -9.48 -2.78
C ALA A 107 10.24 -9.39 -1.68
N GLU A 108 9.87 -9.65 -0.42
CA GLU A 108 10.78 -9.70 0.72
C GLU A 108 11.88 -10.75 0.52
N SER A 109 11.52 -11.99 0.15
CA SER A 109 12.53 -13.03 -0.12
C SER A 109 13.48 -12.66 -1.27
N ARG A 110 12.99 -11.98 -2.32
CA ARG A 110 13.84 -11.49 -3.41
C ARG A 110 14.80 -10.39 -2.93
N TYR A 111 14.31 -9.48 -2.09
CA TYR A 111 15.13 -8.41 -1.54
C TYR A 111 16.25 -8.97 -0.65
N GLU A 112 15.94 -9.91 0.24
CA GLU A 112 16.92 -10.57 1.11
C GLU A 112 18.01 -11.29 0.28
N MET A 113 17.61 -12.00 -0.78
CA MET A 113 18.55 -12.64 -1.68
C MET A 113 19.47 -11.63 -2.39
N LEU A 114 18.90 -10.53 -2.90
CA LEU A 114 19.67 -9.49 -3.58
C LEU A 114 20.65 -8.78 -2.63
N GLU A 115 20.22 -8.50 -1.40
CA GLU A 115 21.08 -7.91 -0.38
C GLU A 115 22.29 -8.81 -0.07
N LYS A 116 22.05 -10.12 0.05
CA LYS A 116 23.13 -11.10 0.23
C LYS A 116 24.08 -11.13 -0.97
N GLN A 117 23.55 -11.09 -2.20
CA GLN A 117 24.38 -11.05 -3.42
C GLN A 117 25.23 -9.79 -3.49
N LEU A 118 24.65 -8.62 -3.18
CA LEU A 118 25.38 -7.35 -3.17
C LEU A 118 26.49 -7.34 -2.13
N ARG A 119 26.25 -7.94 -0.95
CA ARG A 119 27.26 -8.09 0.09
C ARG A 119 28.44 -8.95 -0.37
N LEU A 120 28.16 -10.11 -0.94
CA LEU A 120 29.21 -11.00 -1.47
C LEU A 120 30.01 -10.31 -2.57
N LYS A 121 29.32 -9.67 -3.51
CA LYS A 121 29.96 -8.92 -4.59
C LYS A 121 30.88 -7.82 -4.05
N TRP A 122 30.44 -7.09 -3.02
CA TRP A 122 31.28 -6.07 -2.39
C TRP A 122 32.54 -6.67 -1.76
N GLU A 123 32.43 -7.80 -1.07
CA GLU A 123 33.57 -8.49 -0.47
C GLU A 123 34.56 -8.99 -1.55
N GLU A 124 34.05 -9.53 -2.65
CA GLU A 124 34.85 -9.94 -3.82
C GLU A 124 35.57 -8.74 -4.47
N ASP A 125 34.82 -7.67 -4.78
CA ASP A 125 35.37 -6.45 -5.38
C ASP A 125 36.43 -5.82 -4.46
N LYS A 126 36.20 -5.81 -3.15
CA LYS A 126 37.15 -5.33 -2.15
C LYS A 126 38.42 -6.18 -2.13
N ALA A 127 38.30 -7.50 -2.06
CA ALA A 127 39.45 -8.40 -2.04
C ALA A 127 40.29 -8.27 -3.32
N SER A 128 39.64 -8.19 -4.48
CA SER A 128 40.31 -7.95 -5.76
C SER A 128 41.06 -6.62 -5.77
N LEU A 129 40.45 -5.55 -5.24
CA LEU A 129 41.11 -4.25 -5.13
C LEU A 129 42.35 -4.30 -4.22
N GLU A 130 42.24 -4.95 -3.06
CA GLU A 130 43.36 -5.13 -2.11
C GLU A 130 44.52 -5.92 -2.73
N GLU A 131 44.23 -6.95 -3.52
CA GLU A 131 45.22 -7.72 -4.27
C GLU A 131 45.91 -6.90 -5.35
N ASN A 132 45.14 -6.18 -6.18
CA ASN A 132 45.69 -5.30 -7.21
C ASN A 132 46.62 -4.23 -6.61
N VAL A 133 46.21 -3.60 -5.49
CA VAL A 133 47.06 -2.63 -4.78
C VAL A 133 48.33 -3.26 -4.26
N ARG A 134 48.27 -4.49 -3.72
CA ARG A 134 49.45 -5.22 -3.28
C ARG A 134 50.40 -5.50 -4.44
N GLU A 135 49.89 -6.01 -5.56
CA GLU A 135 50.70 -6.27 -6.76
C GLU A 135 51.39 -4.99 -7.26
N GLU A 136 50.70 -3.86 -7.29
CA GLU A 136 51.29 -2.57 -7.68
C GLU A 136 52.40 -2.11 -6.71
N LEU A 137 52.20 -2.30 -5.41
CA LEU A 137 53.17 -1.97 -4.36
C LEU A 137 54.38 -2.93 -4.34
N GLU A 138 54.25 -4.12 -4.88
CA GLU A 138 55.33 -5.10 -4.94
C GLU A 138 56.04 -5.10 -6.31
N ALA A 139 55.42 -4.58 -7.37
CA ALA A 139 55.96 -4.57 -8.72
C ALA A 139 57.12 -3.57 -8.91
N CYS A 140 58.20 -4.03 -9.57
CA CYS A 140 59.31 -3.20 -10.01
C CYS A 140 58.81 -2.02 -10.86
N CYS A 141 59.22 -0.79 -10.53
CA CYS A 141 58.78 0.41 -11.24
C CYS A 141 59.35 0.52 -12.67
N ILE A 142 60.32 -0.32 -13.05
CA ILE A 142 60.92 -0.36 -14.39
C ILE A 142 60.19 -1.36 -15.28
N CYS A 143 60.12 -2.65 -14.90
CA CYS A 143 59.52 -3.67 -15.76
C CYS A 143 58.05 -3.98 -15.46
N ARG A 144 57.53 -3.60 -14.28
CA ARG A 144 56.16 -3.93 -13.81
C ARG A 144 55.81 -5.42 -13.81
N LYS A 145 56.81 -6.31 -13.91
CA LYS A 145 56.63 -7.78 -13.99
C LYS A 145 57.22 -8.51 -12.80
N ASN A 146 58.41 -8.12 -12.37
CA ASN A 146 59.12 -8.79 -11.29
C ASN A 146 58.90 -8.04 -9.97
N THR A 147 58.84 -8.79 -8.88
CA THR A 147 58.78 -8.24 -7.51
C THR A 147 60.04 -7.44 -7.19
N ARG A 148 59.87 -6.36 -6.44
CA ARG A 148 60.96 -5.56 -5.88
C ARG A 148 61.79 -6.43 -4.93
N ASN A 149 63.08 -6.53 -5.20
CA ASN A 149 63.99 -7.36 -4.41
C ASN A 149 65.41 -6.77 -4.32
N SER A 150 65.58 -5.51 -4.71
CA SER A 150 66.89 -4.85 -4.70
C SER A 150 66.83 -3.43 -4.15
N ILE A 151 67.80 -3.09 -3.29
CA ILE A 151 67.98 -1.78 -2.65
C ILE A 151 69.27 -1.15 -3.16
N ILE A 152 69.21 0.12 -3.53
CA ILE A 152 70.39 0.92 -3.90
C ILE A 152 71.01 1.56 -2.65
N LEU A 153 72.32 1.44 -2.46
CA LEU A 153 73.07 2.11 -1.40
C LEU A 153 73.89 3.29 -1.96
N PRO A 154 74.00 4.42 -1.21
CA PRO A 154 73.49 4.64 0.15
C PRO A 154 72.05 5.18 0.24
N CYS A 155 71.38 5.49 -0.89
CA CYS A 155 70.10 6.20 -0.88
C CYS A 155 68.87 5.37 -0.45
N ARG A 156 68.99 4.04 -0.34
CA ARG A 156 67.97 3.07 0.07
C ARG A 156 66.70 2.97 -0.79
N HIS A 157 66.67 3.55 -2.00
CA HIS A 157 65.56 3.32 -2.92
C HIS A 157 65.49 1.85 -3.36
N ALA A 158 64.31 1.24 -3.19
CA ALA A 158 64.09 -0.20 -3.29
C ALA A 158 63.01 -0.59 -4.33
N GLN A 159 62.67 0.31 -5.25
CA GLN A 159 61.50 0.19 -6.14
C GLN A 159 61.77 -0.70 -7.37
N PHE A 160 62.80 -1.55 -7.32
CA PHE A 160 63.33 -2.24 -8.49
C PHE A 160 63.52 -3.73 -8.21
N CYS A 161 63.40 -4.55 -9.26
CA CYS A 161 63.95 -5.89 -9.27
C CYS A 161 65.45 -5.84 -9.64
N GLY A 162 66.20 -6.86 -9.20
CA GLY A 162 67.64 -6.97 -9.43
C GLY A 162 68.01 -6.95 -10.92
N GLU A 163 67.24 -7.63 -11.77
CA GLU A 163 67.48 -7.66 -13.23
C GLU A 163 67.39 -6.27 -13.88
N CYS A 164 66.37 -5.49 -13.52
CA CYS A 164 66.19 -4.14 -14.03
C CYS A 164 67.27 -3.21 -13.50
N LEU A 165 67.61 -3.33 -12.21
CA LEU A 165 68.63 -2.49 -11.61
C LEU A 165 70.02 -2.77 -12.20
N GLU A 166 70.35 -4.03 -12.43
CA GLU A 166 71.60 -4.44 -13.06
C GLU A 166 71.70 -3.92 -14.51
N THR A 167 70.62 -4.05 -15.26
CA THR A 167 70.54 -3.52 -16.63
C THR A 167 70.67 -1.99 -16.67
N HIS A 168 70.06 -1.29 -15.71
CA HIS A 168 70.19 0.16 -15.57
C HIS A 168 71.62 0.57 -15.24
N ARG A 169 72.27 -0.13 -14.30
CA ARG A 169 73.64 0.17 -13.86
C ARG A 169 74.66 0.14 -15.00
N LYS A 170 74.47 -0.77 -15.96
CA LYS A 170 75.29 -0.86 -17.18
C LYS A 170 75.20 0.39 -18.07
N LYS A 171 74.10 1.15 -17.99
CA LYS A 171 73.87 2.38 -18.75
C LYS A 171 74.14 3.65 -17.93
N SER A 172 73.86 3.63 -16.62
CA SER A 172 74.02 4.77 -15.72
C SER A 172 74.28 4.30 -14.28
N ASN A 173 75.33 4.83 -13.67
CA ASN A 173 75.68 4.55 -12.26
C ASN A 173 74.97 5.47 -11.25
N PHE A 174 73.82 6.06 -11.61
CA PHE A 174 73.01 6.90 -10.72
C PHE A 174 71.64 6.26 -10.44
N CYS A 175 71.16 6.43 -9.21
CA CYS A 175 69.85 5.95 -8.77
C CYS A 175 68.71 6.52 -9.65
N PRO A 176 67.79 5.69 -10.19
CA PRO A 176 66.67 6.16 -11.01
C PRO A 176 65.70 7.10 -10.28
N ILE A 177 65.59 7.00 -8.94
CA ILE A 177 64.67 7.85 -8.16
C ILE A 177 65.32 9.19 -7.80
N CYS A 178 66.49 9.18 -7.16
CA CYS A 178 67.08 10.38 -6.56
C CYS A 178 68.39 10.84 -7.20
N ARG A 179 68.84 10.19 -8.28
CA ARG A 179 70.04 10.54 -9.06
C ARG A 179 71.35 10.61 -8.26
N LYS A 180 71.43 9.99 -7.08
CA LYS A 180 72.68 9.81 -6.31
C LYS A 180 73.50 8.66 -6.89
N ALA A 181 74.83 8.71 -6.75
CA ALA A 181 75.71 7.64 -7.24
C ALA A 181 75.41 6.30 -6.54
N ILE A 182 75.46 5.22 -7.29
CA ILE A 182 75.27 3.85 -6.79
C ILE A 182 76.61 3.31 -6.35
N GLU A 183 76.80 3.20 -5.03
CA GLU A 183 78.02 2.62 -4.43
C GLU A 183 77.90 1.10 -4.31
N GLY A 184 76.69 0.61 -4.04
CA GLY A 184 76.40 -0.81 -3.93
C GLY A 184 74.91 -1.11 -4.05
N THR A 185 74.60 -2.39 -4.17
CA THR A 185 73.22 -2.90 -4.16
C THR A 185 73.12 -4.04 -3.17
N SER A 186 71.99 -4.13 -2.47
CA SER A 186 71.67 -5.25 -1.59
C SER A 186 70.39 -5.90 -2.07
N SER A 187 70.41 -7.22 -2.20
CA SER A 187 69.19 -8.00 -2.42
C SER A 187 68.48 -8.24 -1.09
N TYR A 188 67.15 -8.35 -1.15
CA TYR A 188 66.33 -8.80 -0.04
C TYR A 188 65.23 -9.71 -0.56
N ILE A 189 64.75 -10.58 0.32
CA ILE A 189 63.57 -11.40 0.12
C ILE A 189 62.68 -11.06 1.31
N PHE A 190 61.49 -10.53 1.05
CA PHE A 190 60.47 -10.37 2.09
C PHE A 190 59.78 -11.70 2.36
#